data_AF-A0A4Y1ZWU0-F1
#
_entry.id   AF-A0A4Y1ZWU0-F1
#
_cell.length_a   1.000
_cell.length_b   1.000
_cell.length_c   1.000
_cell.angle_alpha   90.00
_cell.angle_beta   90.00
_cell.angle_gamma   90.00
#
_symmetry.space_group_name_H-M   'P 1'
#
loop_
_entity.id
_entity.type
_entity.pdbx_description
1 polymer ?
#
loop_
_entity_poly.entity_id
_entity_poly.type
_entity_poly.pdbx_seq_one_letter_code
_entity_poly.pdbx_strand_id
1 'polypeptide(L)'
;PLLVYDASDPGHVSPCFPGRQCTHTPDQAFHPPKSQHRSPAHFERPAHLERPAHLERLAHLERPAKFSYKKSSTKDPCINTFVSTFVEAVQYSQALSELFGFFSHTSAMEFCNGIYPEILEAIIDIGAPNPEFASQEAVEAISESFDTLTSDIVIQVYANSIAKYLFTQGVLTPQNAVQLGKQYADTMEEADSSCDSQYTALSDGFVNFLDSLGLFTSDKALLIALQYANEWKLTARPRRG
;
A
#
# COMPACT_ATOMS: atom_id res chain seq x y z
N PRO A 1 -54.91 41.74 2.39
CA PRO A 1 -56.17 41.32 3.05
C PRO A 1 -56.24 39.78 3.09
N LEU A 2 -55.74 39.16 4.17
CA LEU A 2 -56.52 38.49 5.25
C LEU A 2 -57.11 37.14 4.76
N LEU A 3 -56.99 35.96 5.38
CA LEU A 3 -56.44 35.39 6.63
C LEU A 3 -56.37 33.86 6.36
N VAL A 4 -55.32 33.12 6.70
CA VAL A 4 -55.17 32.32 7.95
C VAL A 4 -56.43 31.55 8.38
N TYR A 5 -56.34 30.21 8.40
CA TYR A 5 -56.87 29.40 9.49
C TYR A 5 -55.91 28.23 9.77
N ASP A 6 -55.40 28.25 11.00
CA ASP A 6 -54.69 27.21 11.72
C ASP A 6 -55.70 26.58 12.70
N ALA A 7 -55.63 25.26 12.89
CA ALA A 7 -56.11 24.56 14.10
C ALA A 7 -55.83 23.04 14.04
N SER A 8 -54.85 22.63 14.86
CA SER A 8 -55.01 21.57 15.88
C SER A 8 -54.76 20.08 15.51
N ASP A 9 -53.54 19.64 15.87
CA ASP A 9 -53.10 18.32 16.39
C ASP A 9 -53.86 17.93 17.70
N PRO A 10 -53.67 16.77 18.41
CA PRO A 10 -52.88 15.55 18.14
C PRO A 10 -53.59 14.20 18.44
N GLY A 11 -52.97 13.08 18.06
CA GLY A 11 -53.43 11.74 18.46
C GLY A 11 -52.40 10.62 18.26
N HIS A 12 -51.52 10.46 19.25
CA HIS A 12 -50.50 9.41 19.37
C HIS A 12 -51.12 8.04 19.70
N VAL A 13 -50.72 6.97 19.02
CA VAL A 13 -50.93 5.57 19.50
C VAL A 13 -49.80 4.66 19.01
N SER A 14 -48.82 4.45 19.91
CA SER A 14 -47.94 3.27 19.90
C SER A 14 -48.64 2.10 20.61
N PRO A 15 -48.51 0.86 20.11
CA PRO A 15 -48.94 -0.32 20.86
C PRO A 15 -47.79 -0.88 21.71
N CYS A 16 -48.01 -0.95 23.02
CA CYS A 16 -47.29 -1.82 23.96
C CYS A 16 -48.23 -2.91 24.48
N PHE A 17 -47.70 -4.11 24.76
CA PHE A 17 -47.96 -5.00 25.93
C PHE A 17 -47.47 -6.44 25.62
N PRO A 18 -47.19 -7.34 26.61
CA PRO A 18 -46.96 -7.16 28.06
C PRO A 18 -45.85 -8.05 28.72
N GLY A 19 -45.40 -7.65 29.92
CA GLY A 19 -44.89 -8.53 31.01
C GLY A 19 -43.36 -8.47 31.25
N ARG A 20 -42.79 -8.23 32.44
CA ARG A 20 -43.26 -8.24 33.84
C ARG A 20 -42.46 -7.25 34.70
N GLN A 21 -43.22 -6.47 35.47
CA GLN A 21 -43.09 -6.06 36.88
C GLN A 21 -41.74 -5.60 37.47
N CYS A 22 -41.76 -4.33 37.89
CA CYS A 22 -40.92 -3.69 38.90
C CYS A 22 -41.43 -3.99 40.33
N THR A 23 -40.54 -3.95 41.31
CA THR A 23 -40.85 -3.40 42.65
C THR A 23 -39.71 -2.50 43.14
N HIS A 24 -40.09 -1.26 43.47
CA HIS A 24 -39.38 -0.24 44.25
C HIS A 24 -38.97 -0.76 45.65
N THR A 25 -38.05 -0.19 46.44
CA THR A 25 -37.80 1.22 46.83
C THR A 25 -36.38 1.42 47.40
N PRO A 26 -35.91 2.67 47.57
CA PRO A 26 -34.53 3.02 47.94
C PRO A 26 -34.34 3.32 49.45
N ASP A 27 -33.07 3.59 49.78
CA ASP A 27 -32.58 4.44 50.90
C ASP A 27 -32.01 3.69 52.12
N GLN A 28 -30.68 3.75 52.29
CA GLN A 28 -30.04 4.08 53.58
C GLN A 28 -28.50 4.16 53.46
N ALA A 29 -27.98 5.33 53.80
CA ALA A 29 -26.58 5.62 54.01
C ALA A 29 -26.07 5.06 55.35
N PHE A 30 -24.94 4.35 55.34
CA PHE A 30 -24.05 4.16 56.50
C PHE A 30 -22.61 3.94 56.02
N HIS A 31 -21.70 4.85 56.41
CA HIS A 31 -20.25 4.61 56.51
C HIS A 31 -19.88 4.61 58.01
N PRO A 32 -18.65 4.23 58.41
CA PRO A 32 -17.92 2.96 58.27
C PRO A 32 -17.53 2.41 59.68
N PRO A 33 -16.69 1.34 59.82
CA PRO A 33 -15.30 1.65 60.21
C PRO A 33 -14.22 0.68 59.69
N LYS A 34 -12.99 1.17 59.83
CA LYS A 34 -11.67 0.61 59.52
C LYS A 34 -11.44 -0.84 59.98
N SER A 35 -10.85 -1.67 59.13
CA SER A 35 -9.85 -2.68 59.50
C SER A 35 -9.03 -3.06 58.25
N GLN A 36 -7.75 -2.69 58.24
CA GLN A 36 -6.60 -3.57 58.45
C GLN A 36 -6.06 -4.21 57.16
N HIS A 37 -4.86 -3.74 56.82
CA HIS A 37 -3.79 -4.45 56.11
C HIS A 37 -3.95 -5.98 56.05
N ARG A 38 -4.00 -6.50 54.82
CA ARG A 38 -3.15 -7.62 54.42
C ARG A 38 -2.97 -7.60 52.91
N SER A 39 -1.75 -7.29 52.48
CA SER A 39 -1.29 -7.55 51.13
C SER A 39 -1.48 -9.02 50.79
N PRO A 40 -1.97 -9.37 49.59
CA PRO A 40 -1.63 -10.63 48.97
C PRO A 40 -0.20 -10.51 48.45
N ALA A 41 0.64 -11.42 48.91
CA ALA A 41 2.02 -11.55 48.51
C ALA A 41 2.15 -11.73 46.99
N HIS A 42 3.24 -11.15 46.46
CA HIS A 42 4.03 -11.67 45.35
C HIS A 42 3.27 -12.38 44.23
N PHE A 43 3.05 -11.67 43.13
CA PHE A 43 3.09 -12.31 41.83
C PHE A 43 4.48 -12.95 41.67
N GLU A 44 4.51 -14.27 41.70
CA GLU A 44 5.66 -15.05 41.24
C GLU A 44 5.96 -14.65 39.79
N ARG A 45 7.20 -14.22 39.61
CA ARG A 45 7.84 -13.98 38.32
C ARG A 45 7.75 -15.27 37.49
N PRO A 46 7.15 -15.26 36.28
CA PRO A 46 7.36 -16.36 35.36
C PRO A 46 8.84 -16.41 35.00
N ALA A 47 9.53 -17.41 35.53
CA ALA A 47 10.82 -17.83 35.02
C ALA A 47 10.58 -18.56 33.70
N HIS A 48 11.49 -18.35 32.74
CA HIS A 48 11.64 -19.11 31.51
C HIS A 48 10.61 -18.81 30.40
N LEU A 49 10.80 -17.67 29.74
CA LEU A 49 10.65 -17.66 28.28
C LEU A 49 11.79 -18.52 27.72
N GLU A 50 11.50 -19.79 27.47
CA GLU A 50 12.31 -20.61 26.59
C GLU A 50 12.44 -19.88 25.25
N ARG A 51 13.65 -19.42 24.99
CA ARG A 51 14.10 -18.87 23.72
C ARG A 51 13.82 -19.95 22.66
N PRO A 52 13.00 -19.70 21.61
CA PRO A 52 12.90 -20.67 20.53
C PRO A 52 14.27 -20.77 19.85
N ALA A 53 14.98 -21.84 20.15
CA ALA A 53 16.21 -22.24 19.48
C ALA A 53 15.86 -22.84 18.11
N HIS A 54 15.26 -22.05 17.21
CA HIS A 54 14.97 -22.47 15.83
C HIS A 54 15.30 -21.40 14.78
N LEU A 55 16.11 -20.40 15.13
CA LEU A 55 16.68 -19.43 14.18
C LEU A 55 18.07 -19.83 13.64
N GLU A 56 18.50 -21.08 13.81
CA GLU A 56 19.82 -21.53 13.33
C GLU A 56 19.79 -22.24 11.97
N ARG A 57 18.68 -22.20 11.22
CA ARG A 57 18.60 -22.79 9.87
C ARG A 57 18.29 -21.82 8.75
N LEU A 58 18.69 -20.56 8.89
CA LEU A 58 18.69 -19.58 7.79
C LEU A 58 20.11 -19.11 7.39
N ALA A 59 21.17 -19.71 7.95
CA ALA A 59 22.56 -19.45 7.57
C ALA A 59 22.96 -20.04 6.19
N HIS A 60 21.99 -20.50 5.38
CA HIS A 60 22.24 -21.00 4.01
C HIS A 60 21.60 -20.13 2.93
N LEU A 61 20.95 -19.02 3.29
CA LEU A 61 20.57 -17.95 2.36
C LEU A 61 21.62 -16.82 2.32
N GLU A 62 22.82 -17.02 2.88
CA GLU A 62 23.99 -16.13 2.75
C GLU A 62 24.67 -16.18 1.37
N ARG A 63 23.89 -16.41 0.33
CA ARG A 63 24.22 -15.94 -1.00
C ARG A 63 22.91 -15.58 -1.66
N PRO A 64 22.61 -14.28 -1.84
CA PRO A 64 21.77 -13.91 -2.96
C PRO A 64 22.34 -14.68 -4.14
N ALA A 65 21.51 -15.50 -4.80
CA ALA A 65 21.85 -16.02 -6.11
C ALA A 65 22.45 -14.83 -6.85
N LYS A 66 23.67 -14.98 -7.36
CA LYS A 66 24.29 -13.95 -8.21
C LYS A 66 23.39 -13.86 -9.43
N PHE A 67 22.30 -13.11 -9.31
CA PHE A 67 21.52 -12.61 -10.40
C PHE A 67 22.56 -11.86 -11.21
N SER A 68 22.90 -12.43 -12.36
CA SER A 68 23.68 -11.71 -13.34
C SER A 68 22.77 -10.60 -13.82
N TYR A 69 22.75 -9.48 -13.09
CA TYR A 69 22.26 -8.21 -13.57
C TYR A 69 23.12 -7.95 -14.82
N LYS A 70 22.60 -8.31 -16.00
CA LYS A 70 22.99 -7.55 -17.18
C LYS A 70 22.54 -6.16 -16.83
N LYS A 71 23.51 -5.32 -16.50
CA LYS A 71 23.33 -3.89 -16.27
C LYS A 71 22.63 -3.36 -17.52
N SER A 72 21.30 -3.35 -17.51
CA SER A 72 20.46 -2.75 -18.54
C SER A 72 20.71 -1.27 -18.38
N SER A 73 21.79 -0.83 -19.02
CA SER A 73 22.04 0.57 -19.26
C SER A 73 20.73 1.13 -19.82
N THR A 74 20.41 2.37 -19.49
CA THR A 74 19.37 3.22 -20.13
C THR A 74 19.60 3.45 -21.63
N LYS A 75 20.28 2.51 -22.30
CA LYS A 75 20.66 2.46 -23.70
C LYS A 75 19.86 1.41 -24.48
N ASP A 76 19.06 0.58 -23.82
CA ASP A 76 18.19 -0.37 -24.52
C ASP A 76 17.02 0.41 -25.17
N PRO A 77 16.94 0.48 -26.51
CA PRO A 77 16.02 1.38 -27.18
C PRO A 77 14.55 1.10 -26.83
N CYS A 78 14.18 -0.16 -26.62
CA CYS A 78 12.81 -0.56 -26.28
C CYS A 78 12.38 -0.11 -24.87
N ILE A 79 13.29 -0.12 -23.88
CA ILE A 79 13.00 0.40 -22.54
C ILE A 79 12.69 1.90 -22.64
N ASN A 80 13.54 2.64 -23.35
CA ASN A 80 13.34 4.08 -23.53
C ASN A 80 12.05 4.39 -24.29
N THR A 81 11.71 3.61 -25.32
CA THR A 81 10.45 3.77 -26.05
C THR A 81 9.22 3.51 -25.18
N PHE A 82 9.24 2.44 -24.36
CA PHE A 82 8.15 2.18 -23.42
C PHE A 82 7.98 3.35 -22.45
N VAL A 83 9.08 3.75 -21.81
CA VAL A 83 9.10 4.81 -20.80
C VAL A 83 8.64 6.14 -21.39
N SER A 84 9.15 6.56 -22.55
CA SER A 84 8.72 7.80 -23.18
C SER A 84 7.25 7.77 -23.55
N THR A 85 6.76 6.63 -24.05
CA THR A 85 5.34 6.46 -24.40
C THR A 85 4.44 6.60 -23.17
N PHE A 86 4.81 5.98 -22.05
CA PHE A 86 4.07 6.10 -20.80
C PHE A 86 4.12 7.53 -20.24
N VAL A 87 5.29 8.16 -20.21
CA VAL A 87 5.45 9.55 -19.73
C VAL A 87 4.63 10.52 -20.59
N GLU A 88 4.65 10.36 -21.91
CA GLU A 88 3.81 11.16 -22.82
C GLU A 88 2.32 10.93 -22.51
N ALA A 89 1.87 9.69 -22.30
CA ALA A 89 0.48 9.40 -21.93
C ALA A 89 0.07 10.09 -20.62
N VAL A 90 0.93 10.09 -19.60
CA VAL A 90 0.67 10.82 -18.34
C VAL A 90 0.52 12.32 -18.58
N GLN A 91 1.35 12.91 -19.45
CA GLN A 91 1.28 14.35 -19.77
C GLN A 91 0.03 14.76 -20.54
N TYR A 92 -0.55 13.85 -21.33
CA TYR A 92 -1.73 14.13 -22.15
C TYR A 92 -3.05 13.71 -21.51
N SER A 93 -3.04 12.80 -20.52
CA SER A 93 -4.24 12.43 -19.74
C SER A 93 -4.39 13.32 -18.51
N GLN A 94 -5.58 13.91 -18.35
CA GLN A 94 -5.92 14.68 -17.17
C GLN A 94 -5.95 13.81 -15.92
N ALA A 95 -6.53 12.61 -16.01
CA ALA A 95 -6.64 11.67 -14.88
C ALA A 95 -5.25 11.26 -14.38
N LEU A 96 -4.36 10.83 -15.29
CA LEU A 96 -3.00 10.45 -14.93
C LEU A 96 -2.19 11.65 -14.41
N SER A 97 -2.37 12.84 -14.98
CA SER A 97 -1.74 14.06 -14.47
C SER A 97 -2.17 14.40 -13.05
N GLU A 98 -3.44 14.16 -12.69
CA GLU A 98 -3.96 14.34 -11.33
C GLU A 98 -3.44 13.26 -10.37
N LEU A 99 -3.49 11.99 -10.78
CA LEU A 99 -2.97 10.84 -10.03
C LEU A 99 -1.51 11.07 -9.60
N PHE A 100 -0.65 11.46 -10.55
CA PHE A 100 0.76 11.74 -10.27
C PHE A 100 1.00 13.18 -9.78
N GLY A 101 0.03 14.09 -9.90
CA GLY A 101 0.15 15.49 -9.46
C GLY A 101 0.19 15.67 -7.94
N PHE A 102 -0.33 14.69 -7.20
CA PHE A 102 -0.37 14.69 -5.72
C PHE A 102 1.02 14.85 -5.07
N PHE A 103 2.09 14.40 -5.75
CA PHE A 103 3.45 14.35 -5.20
C PHE A 103 4.16 15.69 -5.02
N SER A 104 3.58 16.82 -5.42
CA SER A 104 4.23 18.13 -5.25
C SER A 104 4.45 18.54 -3.78
N HIS A 105 3.76 17.90 -2.83
CA HIS A 105 3.84 18.18 -1.40
C HIS A 105 3.95 16.95 -0.49
N THR A 106 4.13 15.75 -1.06
CA THR A 106 4.17 14.49 -0.29
C THR A 106 5.59 14.21 0.21
N SER A 107 5.72 14.01 1.52
CA SER A 107 6.99 13.52 2.08
C SER A 107 7.23 12.06 1.70
N ALA A 108 8.48 11.63 1.60
CA ALA A 108 8.79 10.23 1.31
C ALA A 108 8.17 9.28 2.36
N MET A 109 8.14 9.70 3.63
CA MET A 109 7.53 8.94 4.72
C MET A 109 6.01 8.81 4.55
N GLU A 110 5.32 9.89 4.17
CA GLU A 110 3.89 9.86 3.91
C GLU A 110 3.55 8.93 2.74
N PHE A 111 4.33 8.98 1.66
CA PHE A 111 4.19 8.05 0.55
C PHE A 111 4.39 6.60 0.99
N CYS A 112 5.45 6.32 1.76
CA CYS A 112 5.72 4.96 2.25
C CYS A 112 4.57 4.44 3.12
N ASN A 113 4.03 5.27 4.01
CA ASN A 113 2.90 4.90 4.87
C ASN A 113 1.62 4.65 4.07
N GLY A 114 1.40 5.40 2.98
CA GLY A 114 0.25 5.22 2.10
C GLY A 114 0.36 4.00 1.20
N ILE A 115 1.53 3.76 0.58
CA ILE A 115 1.70 2.70 -0.43
C ILE A 115 2.02 1.32 0.17
N TYR A 116 2.65 1.27 1.36
CA TYR A 116 2.98 0.00 2.01
C TYR A 116 1.79 -0.94 2.21
N PRO A 117 0.64 -0.51 2.78
CA PRO A 117 -0.51 -1.41 2.97
C PRO A 117 -1.03 -1.95 1.63
N GLU A 118 -1.07 -1.12 0.58
CA GLU A 118 -1.52 -1.51 -0.76
C GLU A 118 -0.61 -2.59 -1.38
N ILE A 119 0.71 -2.42 -1.26
CA ILE A 119 1.68 -3.42 -1.72
C ILE A 119 1.55 -4.72 -0.91
N LEU A 120 1.39 -4.61 0.41
CA LEU A 120 1.23 -5.75 1.30
C LEU A 120 0.00 -6.58 0.97
N GLU A 121 -1.15 -5.93 0.78
CA GLU A 121 -2.39 -6.58 0.40
C GLU A 121 -2.25 -7.29 -0.96
N ALA A 122 -1.73 -6.61 -1.98
CA ALA A 122 -1.51 -7.20 -3.30
C ALA A 122 -0.60 -8.45 -3.26
N ILE A 123 0.44 -8.44 -2.41
CA ILE A 123 1.37 -9.58 -2.27
C ILE A 123 0.73 -10.73 -1.47
N ILE A 124 -0.12 -10.42 -0.48
CA ILE A 124 -0.92 -11.42 0.25
C ILE A 124 -1.90 -12.12 -0.71
N ASP A 125 -2.60 -11.37 -1.56
CA ASP A 125 -3.64 -11.87 -2.44
C ASP A 125 -3.13 -12.90 -3.46
N ILE A 126 -1.91 -12.70 -3.97
CA ILE A 126 -1.25 -13.68 -4.84
C ILE A 126 -0.62 -14.85 -4.07
N GLY A 127 -0.70 -14.88 -2.74
CA GLY A 127 -0.17 -15.94 -1.88
C GLY A 127 1.35 -16.04 -1.92
N ALA A 128 2.06 -14.92 -1.98
CA ALA A 128 3.53 -14.92 -1.97
C ALA A 128 4.09 -15.29 -0.59
N PRO A 129 5.25 -15.97 -0.53
CA PRO A 129 5.92 -16.22 0.74
C PRO A 129 6.52 -14.93 1.31
N ASN A 130 6.37 -14.72 2.63
CA ASN A 130 6.90 -13.57 3.37
C ASN A 130 6.46 -12.21 2.77
N PRO A 131 5.14 -11.95 2.67
CA PRO A 131 4.62 -10.73 2.05
C PRO A 131 5.14 -9.46 2.73
N GLU A 132 5.29 -9.46 4.05
CA GLU A 132 5.81 -8.32 4.83
C GLU A 132 7.25 -7.97 4.42
N PHE A 133 8.09 -8.98 4.19
CA PHE A 133 9.47 -8.75 3.77
C PHE A 133 9.53 -8.13 2.38
N ALA A 134 8.76 -8.65 1.42
CA ALA A 134 8.75 -8.11 0.06
C ALA A 134 8.21 -6.67 0.03
N SER A 135 7.13 -6.38 0.77
CA SER A 135 6.57 -5.02 0.86
C SER A 135 7.54 -4.05 1.53
N GLN A 136 8.23 -4.49 2.59
CA GLN A 136 9.23 -3.68 3.27
C GLN A 136 10.39 -3.30 2.33
N GLU A 137 10.94 -4.29 1.61
CA GLU A 137 12.02 -4.06 0.64
C GLU A 137 11.61 -3.05 -0.45
N ALA A 138 10.34 -3.08 -0.88
CA ALA A 138 9.82 -2.18 -1.90
C ALA A 138 9.82 -0.70 -1.45
N VAL A 139 9.48 -0.42 -0.18
CA VAL A 139 9.30 0.95 0.34
C VAL A 139 10.53 1.51 1.08
N GLU A 140 11.37 0.65 1.68
CA GLU A 140 12.54 1.06 2.46
C GLU A 140 13.47 1.96 1.62
N ALA A 141 13.70 1.56 0.37
CA ALA A 141 14.50 2.29 -0.62
C ALA A 141 14.08 3.76 -0.80
N ILE A 142 12.80 4.08 -0.59
CA ILE A 142 12.24 5.41 -0.79
C ILE A 142 12.59 6.29 0.40
N SER A 143 12.25 5.82 1.60
CA SER A 143 12.47 6.55 2.85
C SER A 143 13.96 6.78 3.16
N GLU A 144 14.85 5.89 2.72
CA GLU A 144 16.30 6.04 2.86
C GLU A 144 16.90 7.09 1.89
N SER A 145 16.20 7.35 0.79
CA SER A 145 16.77 8.02 -0.38
C SER A 145 16.22 9.42 -0.63
N PHE A 146 15.05 9.74 -0.09
CA PHE A 146 14.34 10.98 -0.39
C PHE A 146 13.73 11.59 0.88
N ASP A 147 13.75 12.93 0.96
CA ASP A 147 12.97 13.68 1.95
C ASP A 147 11.56 14.00 1.40
N THR A 148 11.53 14.49 0.15
CA THR A 148 10.31 14.84 -0.58
C THR A 148 10.34 14.19 -1.95
N LEU A 149 9.19 13.73 -2.41
CA LEU A 149 9.02 13.15 -3.74
C LEU A 149 8.53 14.22 -4.71
N THR A 150 8.76 14.03 -6.00
CA THR A 150 8.17 14.87 -7.05
C THR A 150 7.45 13.96 -8.05
N SER A 151 6.44 14.50 -8.73
CA SER A 151 5.69 13.78 -9.76
C SER A 151 6.62 13.15 -10.80
N ASP A 152 7.60 13.92 -11.30
CA ASP A 152 8.58 13.44 -12.28
C ASP A 152 9.36 12.21 -11.79
N ILE A 153 9.79 12.21 -10.52
CA ILE A 153 10.52 11.09 -9.93
C ILE A 153 9.63 9.86 -9.87
N VAL A 154 8.40 10.00 -9.36
CA VAL A 154 7.47 8.88 -9.17
C VAL A 154 7.08 8.28 -10.52
N ILE A 155 6.67 9.12 -11.50
CA ILE A 155 6.33 8.69 -12.87
C ILE A 155 7.51 7.90 -13.46
N GLN A 156 8.73 8.43 -13.32
CA GLN A 156 9.91 7.82 -13.89
C GLN A 156 10.25 6.47 -13.25
N VAL A 157 10.06 6.34 -11.94
CA VAL A 157 10.27 5.07 -11.20
C VAL A 157 9.24 4.03 -11.61
N TYR A 158 7.96 4.38 -11.68
CA TYR A 158 6.89 3.46 -12.09
C TYR A 158 7.13 2.96 -13.52
N ALA A 159 7.40 3.87 -14.46
CA ALA A 159 7.69 3.54 -15.85
C ALA A 159 8.92 2.63 -15.99
N ASN A 160 10.03 2.96 -15.32
CA ASN A 160 11.26 2.17 -15.41
C ASN A 160 11.13 0.80 -14.75
N SER A 161 10.41 0.70 -13.63
CA SER A 161 10.23 -0.55 -12.89
C SER A 161 9.54 -1.59 -13.77
N ILE A 162 8.42 -1.21 -14.39
CA ILE A 162 7.70 -2.05 -15.35
C ILE A 162 8.57 -2.35 -16.57
N ALA A 163 9.11 -1.32 -17.24
CA ALA A 163 9.85 -1.51 -18.49
C ALA A 163 11.02 -2.49 -18.34
N LYS A 164 11.82 -2.34 -17.27
CA LYS A 164 12.97 -3.20 -17.00
C LYS A 164 12.56 -4.60 -16.56
N TYR A 165 11.49 -4.72 -15.78
CA TYR A 165 10.94 -6.02 -15.41
C TYR A 165 10.47 -6.78 -16.65
N LEU A 166 9.63 -6.17 -17.49
CA LEU A 166 9.16 -6.76 -18.74
C LEU A 166 10.30 -7.14 -19.68
N PHE A 167 11.33 -6.30 -19.79
CA PHE A 167 12.53 -6.60 -20.58
C PHE A 167 13.27 -7.83 -20.05
N THR A 168 13.42 -7.93 -18.73
CA THR A 168 14.08 -9.07 -18.07
C THR A 168 13.27 -10.36 -18.24
N GLN A 169 11.94 -10.27 -18.26
CA GLN A 169 11.04 -11.39 -18.54
C GLN A 169 10.98 -11.75 -20.04
N GLY A 170 11.63 -10.97 -20.93
CA GLY A 170 11.60 -11.19 -22.38
C GLY A 170 10.28 -10.81 -23.04
N VAL A 171 9.40 -10.10 -22.33
CA VAL A 171 8.08 -9.65 -22.82
C VAL A 171 8.19 -8.32 -23.57
N LEU A 172 9.06 -7.42 -23.11
CA LEU A 172 9.29 -6.13 -23.78
C LEU A 172 10.27 -6.30 -24.95
N THR A 173 9.81 -5.91 -26.14
CA THR A 173 10.56 -5.95 -27.40
C THR A 173 10.47 -4.61 -28.12
N PRO A 174 11.37 -4.31 -29.07
CA PRO A 174 11.24 -3.10 -29.89
C PRO A 174 9.92 -2.99 -30.65
N GLN A 175 9.28 -4.12 -30.97
CA GLN A 175 8.05 -4.17 -31.75
C GLN A 175 6.80 -3.83 -30.92
N ASN A 176 6.79 -4.14 -29.63
CA ASN A 176 5.63 -3.94 -28.76
C ASN A 176 5.81 -2.84 -27.69
N ALA A 177 6.98 -2.20 -27.60
CA ALA A 177 7.27 -1.22 -26.56
C ALA A 177 6.27 -0.06 -26.48
N VAL A 178 5.87 0.50 -27.63
CA VAL A 178 4.86 1.57 -27.69
C VAL A 178 3.50 1.05 -27.23
N GLN A 179 3.09 -0.14 -27.70
CA GLN A 179 1.80 -0.72 -27.35
C GLN A 179 1.71 -1.02 -25.84
N LEU A 180 2.75 -1.64 -25.28
CA LEU A 180 2.79 -1.96 -23.85
C LEU A 180 2.86 -0.69 -22.98
N GLY A 181 3.56 0.35 -23.43
CA GLY A 181 3.60 1.63 -22.72
C GLY A 181 2.22 2.32 -22.66
N LYS A 182 1.46 2.27 -23.76
CA LYS A 182 0.07 2.76 -23.80
C LYS A 182 -0.86 1.90 -22.95
N GLN A 183 -0.80 0.59 -23.11
CA GLN A 183 -1.60 -0.34 -22.32
C GLN A 183 -1.38 -0.12 -20.82
N TYR A 184 -0.13 0.12 -20.40
CA TYR A 184 0.16 0.43 -19.00
C TYR A 184 -0.50 1.74 -18.55
N ALA A 185 -0.44 2.80 -19.37
CA ALA A 185 -1.11 4.06 -19.08
C ALA A 185 -2.64 3.88 -18.98
N ASP A 186 -3.25 3.16 -19.92
CA ASP A 186 -4.69 2.87 -19.93
C ASP A 186 -5.11 2.11 -18.66
N THR A 187 -4.31 1.12 -18.22
CA THR A 187 -4.57 0.37 -16.98
C THR A 187 -4.45 1.25 -15.73
N MET A 188 -3.50 2.19 -15.69
CA MET A 188 -3.38 3.15 -14.58
C MET A 188 -4.58 4.10 -14.52
N GLU A 189 -5.10 4.53 -15.68
CA GLU A 189 -6.26 5.42 -15.77
C GLU A 189 -7.57 4.71 -15.37
N GLU A 190 -7.70 3.42 -15.73
CA GLU A 190 -8.79 2.58 -15.26
C GLU A 190 -8.75 2.39 -13.74
N ALA A 191 -7.55 2.15 -13.16
CA ALA A 191 -7.38 2.03 -11.72
C ALA A 191 -7.77 3.33 -10.98
N ASP A 192 -7.27 4.49 -11.45
CA ASP A 192 -7.61 5.81 -10.88
C ASP A 192 -9.11 6.07 -10.88
N SER A 193 -9.82 5.65 -11.94
CA SER A 193 -11.27 5.80 -12.05
C SER A 193 -12.06 4.90 -11.08
N SER A 194 -11.43 3.85 -10.54
CA SER A 194 -12.08 2.81 -9.74
C SER A 194 -11.76 2.87 -8.24
N CYS A 195 -10.74 3.62 -7.85
CA CYS A 195 -10.22 3.66 -6.48
C CYS A 195 -10.50 4.99 -5.79
N ASP A 196 -10.75 4.95 -4.48
CA ASP A 196 -10.98 6.16 -3.65
C ASP A 196 -9.67 6.84 -3.17
N SER A 197 -8.52 6.22 -3.43
CA SER A 197 -7.19 6.63 -2.95
C SER A 197 -6.18 6.57 -4.08
N GLN A 198 -5.32 7.60 -4.18
CA GLN A 198 -4.22 7.61 -5.15
C GLN A 198 -3.22 6.47 -4.90
N TYR A 199 -3.01 6.06 -3.64
CA TYR A 199 -2.10 4.97 -3.32
C TYR A 199 -2.63 3.63 -3.86
N THR A 200 -3.92 3.38 -3.67
CA THR A 200 -4.61 2.20 -4.20
C THR A 200 -4.59 2.21 -5.72
N ALA A 201 -4.92 3.34 -6.35
CA ALA A 201 -4.88 3.48 -7.81
C ALA A 201 -3.47 3.20 -8.40
N LEU A 202 -2.42 3.69 -7.74
CA LEU A 202 -1.03 3.43 -8.15
C LEU A 202 -0.67 1.95 -8.02
N SER A 203 -1.05 1.32 -6.89
CA SER A 203 -0.80 -0.10 -6.64
C SER A 203 -1.57 -0.97 -7.63
N ASP A 204 -2.87 -0.76 -7.75
CA ASP A 204 -3.77 -1.52 -8.61
C ASP A 204 -3.40 -1.35 -10.08
N GLY A 205 -3.11 -0.13 -10.55
CA GLY A 205 -2.68 0.09 -11.92
C GLY A 205 -1.38 -0.65 -12.25
N PHE A 206 -0.44 -0.73 -11.31
CA PHE A 206 0.80 -1.50 -11.45
C PHE A 206 0.53 -3.01 -11.47
N VAL A 207 -0.26 -3.50 -10.51
CA VAL A 207 -0.59 -4.91 -10.31
C VAL A 207 -1.43 -5.44 -11.46
N ASN A 208 -2.54 -4.79 -11.79
CA ASN A 208 -3.47 -5.17 -12.85
C ASN A 208 -2.77 -5.24 -14.20
N PHE A 209 -1.83 -4.32 -14.48
CA PHE A 209 -1.07 -4.37 -15.72
C PHE A 209 -0.18 -5.63 -15.79
N LEU A 210 0.55 -5.94 -14.71
CA LEU A 210 1.38 -7.15 -14.67
C LEU A 210 0.54 -8.44 -14.67
N ASP A 211 -0.62 -8.44 -14.01
CA ASP A 211 -1.56 -9.56 -14.01
C ASP A 211 -2.16 -9.81 -15.40
N SER A 212 -2.50 -8.75 -16.13
CA SER A 212 -2.98 -8.85 -17.53
C SER A 212 -1.99 -9.54 -18.47
N LEU A 213 -0.71 -9.56 -18.10
CA LEU A 213 0.38 -10.22 -18.82
C LEU A 213 0.74 -11.60 -18.24
N GLY A 214 0.08 -12.03 -17.16
CA GLY A 214 0.39 -13.26 -16.41
C GLY A 214 1.75 -13.19 -15.71
N LEU A 215 2.20 -11.99 -15.34
CA LEU A 215 3.53 -11.75 -14.74
C LEU A 215 3.49 -11.44 -13.24
N PHE A 216 2.31 -11.13 -12.68
CA PHE A 216 2.12 -10.92 -11.25
C PHE A 216 1.77 -12.26 -10.58
N THR A 217 2.79 -12.92 -10.03
CA THR A 217 2.67 -14.31 -9.54
C THR A 217 3.42 -14.46 -8.21
N SER A 218 2.95 -15.38 -7.36
CA SER A 218 3.51 -15.68 -6.04
C SER A 218 5.05 -15.81 -6.05
N ASP A 219 5.60 -16.55 -7.02
CA ASP A 219 7.03 -16.82 -7.12
C ASP A 219 7.85 -15.61 -7.61
N LYS A 220 7.20 -14.60 -8.19
CA LYS A 220 7.85 -13.39 -8.73
C LYS A 220 7.66 -12.15 -7.86
N ALA A 221 6.81 -12.20 -6.84
CA ALA A 221 6.50 -11.06 -5.98
C ALA A 221 7.76 -10.36 -5.42
N LEU A 222 8.68 -11.13 -4.84
CA LEU A 222 9.93 -10.59 -4.31
C LEU A 222 10.83 -10.00 -5.40
N LEU A 223 10.87 -10.60 -6.59
CA LEU A 223 11.65 -10.08 -7.71
C LEU A 223 11.10 -8.73 -8.18
N ILE A 224 9.78 -8.59 -8.24
CA ILE A 224 9.10 -7.34 -8.59
C ILE A 224 9.39 -6.26 -7.55
N ALA A 225 9.23 -6.58 -6.26
CA ALA A 225 9.54 -5.67 -5.16
C ALA A 225 10.99 -5.18 -5.19
N LEU A 226 11.95 -6.08 -5.38
CA LEU A 226 13.37 -5.73 -5.49
C LEU A 226 13.67 -4.89 -6.73
N GLN A 227 13.01 -5.15 -7.85
CA GLN A 227 13.16 -4.34 -9.07
C GLN A 227 12.64 -2.93 -8.84
N TYR A 228 11.47 -2.78 -8.21
CA TYR A 228 10.89 -1.49 -7.84
C TYR A 228 11.80 -0.71 -6.89
N ALA A 229 12.26 -1.35 -5.81
CA ALA A 229 13.20 -0.78 -4.84
C ALA A 229 14.51 -0.28 -5.51
N ASN A 230 15.02 -1.04 -6.49
CA ASN A 230 16.23 -0.66 -7.22
C ASN A 230 16.04 0.60 -8.04
N GLU A 231 14.86 0.85 -8.62
CA GLU A 231 14.60 2.07 -9.39
C GLU A 231 14.56 3.32 -8.52
N TRP A 232 14.03 3.21 -7.29
CA TRP A 232 14.16 4.27 -6.29
C TRP A 232 15.61 4.59 -5.97
N LYS A 233 16.41 3.55 -5.65
CA LYS A 233 17.84 3.69 -5.35
C LYS A 233 18.64 4.28 -6.51
N LEU A 234 18.27 3.97 -7.75
CA LEU A 234 18.93 4.53 -8.95
C LEU A 234 18.59 6.00 -9.16
N THR A 235 17.35 6.39 -8.89
CA THR A 235 16.87 7.77 -9.07
C THR A 235 17.45 8.70 -7.99
N ALA A 236 17.72 8.18 -6.80
CA ALA A 236 18.34 8.90 -5.69
C ALA A 236 19.81 9.27 -5.92
N ARG A 237 20.52 8.59 -6.82
CA ARG A 237 21.94 8.83 -7.02
C ARG A 237 22.16 10.22 -7.62
N PRO A 238 23.08 11.04 -7.07
CA PRO A 238 23.43 12.31 -7.68
C PRO A 238 23.85 12.05 -9.13
N ARG A 239 23.17 12.68 -10.09
CA ARG A 239 23.67 12.76 -11.46
C ARG A 239 24.99 13.50 -11.36
N ARG A 240 26.12 12.78 -11.34
CA ARG A 240 27.45 13.39 -11.42
C ARG A 240 27.47 14.18 -12.73
N GLY A 241 27.42 15.51 -12.60
CA GLY A 241 27.67 16.46 -13.68
C GLY A 241 29.11 16.39 -14.14
#